data_AF-A0A965VJZ6-F1
#
_entry.id   AF-A0A965VJZ6-F1
#
_cell.length_a   1.000
_cell.length_b   1.000
_cell.length_c   1.000
_cell.angle_alpha   90.00
_cell.angle_beta   90.00
_cell.angle_gamma   90.00
#
_symmetry.space_group_name_H-M   'P 1'
#
loop_
_entity.id
_entity.type
_entity.pdbx_description
1 polymer ?
#
loop_
_entity_poly.entity_id
_entity_poly.type
_entity_poly.pdbx_seq_one_letter_code
_entity_poly.pdbx_strand_id
1 'polypeptide(L)'
;MSAVLGHHEHAHDDHSHAPSGWRRWVFATNHKDIGTLYLLFAFSNLMIGGILALCIRLELFQPGLQFFNPELFNQFTTMHGLIMVFGAIMPAFVGFANWMIPLQIGASDMAFARMNNFSFWLMIPAALLLVSSFWMPGGAVAAGWTIYAPLSLQQGAAMDAGIFALHVLGASSIMGSINIIVTILNMRAPGMTLMKMPMFAWTWLITAYLLIAVMPVLAGVITMTLTDRHFGTSFFNPAGGGDPVMFQHIFWFFGHPEVYIMILPAFGIISQVVPAFARKKLFGYASMVYATSSIAILSFIVWAHHMFTSGMPVTGQLFFMYATMLIAVPTAVKIFNWIATMWQGSMTFETPMLFAVGFIFVFTMGGFTGLILAMAPIDIQIHDTYYVVAHFHYVLVAGSLYAMFAGFYYWSPKWTGHMYNETRGKIHFWWSLIAFNITFFPMHFLGLAGMPRRYADYPMQFADFNAVASVGGFAFGLAQAYFFFFIVLPMMMGKGEKAPQKPWDGSEGLEWEIPSPAPFHTFETPPKLNASATRIVG
;
A
#
# COMPACT_ATOMS: atom_id res chain seq x y z
N MET A 1 19.07 -45.46 -1.73
CA MET A 1 18.37 -46.74 -2.01
C MET A 1 17.20 -46.44 -2.91
N SER A 2 17.04 -47.28 -3.93
CA SER A 2 16.11 -47.16 -5.07
C SER A 2 14.64 -47.15 -4.64
N ALA A 3 13.83 -46.31 -5.31
CA ALA A 3 12.38 -46.48 -5.36
C ALA A 3 11.91 -46.37 -6.83
N VAL A 4 11.73 -47.57 -7.36
CA VAL A 4 11.06 -48.03 -8.58
C VAL A 4 9.92 -47.13 -9.08
N LEU A 5 9.96 -46.83 -10.38
CA LEU A 5 8.87 -46.30 -11.21
C LEU A 5 7.76 -47.34 -11.35
N GLY A 6 6.57 -47.06 -10.84
CA GLY A 6 5.35 -47.83 -11.08
C GLY A 6 4.40 -47.05 -11.98
N HIS A 7 4.19 -47.54 -13.21
CA HIS A 7 3.12 -47.11 -14.09
C HIS A 7 1.78 -47.64 -13.55
N HIS A 8 0.89 -46.75 -13.16
CA HIS A 8 -0.54 -47.05 -13.03
C HIS A 8 -1.34 -45.95 -13.73
N GLU A 9 -1.95 -46.32 -14.85
CA GLU A 9 -3.08 -45.59 -15.43
C GLU A 9 -4.23 -45.65 -14.41
N HIS A 10 -4.57 -44.51 -13.82
CA HIS A 10 -5.81 -44.33 -13.08
C HIS A 10 -6.62 -43.22 -13.74
N ALA A 11 -7.86 -43.57 -14.05
CA ALA A 11 -8.88 -42.72 -14.63
C ALA A 11 -9.05 -41.41 -13.84
N HIS A 12 -9.20 -40.32 -14.58
CA HIS A 12 -9.53 -39.00 -14.08
C HIS A 12 -10.92 -38.98 -13.45
N ASP A 13 -10.98 -39.04 -12.12
CA ASP A 13 -12.14 -38.64 -11.32
C ASP A 13 -11.64 -37.99 -10.01
N ASP A 14 -10.79 -36.95 -10.12
CA ASP A 14 -10.44 -36.11 -8.97
C ASP A 14 -11.30 -34.84 -8.96
N HIS A 15 -12.53 -35.00 -8.47
CA HIS A 15 -13.21 -33.90 -7.79
C HIS A 15 -12.44 -33.59 -6.49
N SER A 16 -11.33 -32.87 -6.61
CA SER A 16 -10.60 -32.35 -5.45
C SER A 16 -11.57 -31.49 -4.63
N HIS A 17 -12.01 -32.03 -3.49
CA HIS A 17 -12.93 -31.37 -2.58
C HIS A 17 -12.25 -30.14 -1.98
N ALA A 18 -12.37 -29.01 -2.65
CA ALA A 18 -11.99 -27.72 -2.08
C ALA A 18 -12.70 -27.55 -0.73
N PRO A 19 -11.98 -27.20 0.36
CA PRO A 19 -12.61 -26.95 1.65
C PRO A 19 -13.77 -25.95 1.50
N SER A 20 -14.89 -26.19 2.19
CA SER A 20 -16.09 -25.35 2.09
C SER A 20 -16.45 -24.69 3.42
N GLY A 21 -17.30 -23.64 3.35
CA GLY A 21 -17.75 -22.89 4.52
C GLY A 21 -16.63 -22.15 5.24
N TRP A 22 -16.76 -21.99 6.56
CA TRP A 22 -15.80 -21.24 7.39
C TRP A 22 -14.42 -21.92 7.47
N ARG A 23 -14.36 -23.26 7.36
CA ARG A 23 -13.11 -24.03 7.45
C ARG A 23 -12.14 -23.70 6.31
N ARG A 24 -12.68 -23.38 5.12
CA ARG A 24 -11.89 -22.90 3.97
C ARG A 24 -11.04 -21.71 4.31
N TRP A 25 -11.60 -20.77 5.07
CA TRP A 25 -10.98 -19.49 5.37
C TRP A 25 -10.08 -19.55 6.61
N VAL A 26 -10.54 -20.19 7.68
CA VAL A 26 -9.77 -20.26 8.95
C VAL A 26 -8.53 -21.15 8.82
N PHE A 27 -8.65 -22.27 8.10
CA PHE A 27 -7.56 -23.21 7.87
C PHE A 27 -6.99 -23.12 6.46
N ALA A 28 -7.16 -21.97 5.80
CA ALA A 28 -6.67 -21.74 4.44
C ALA A 28 -5.17 -22.00 4.37
N THR A 29 -4.74 -22.81 3.41
CA THR A 29 -3.33 -22.89 3.00
C THR A 29 -3.10 -22.33 1.60
N ASN A 30 -4.17 -22.12 0.84
CA ASN A 30 -4.12 -21.65 -0.53
C ASN A 30 -3.80 -20.15 -0.58
N HIS A 31 -2.75 -19.75 -1.31
CA HIS A 31 -2.40 -18.34 -1.51
C HIS A 31 -3.53 -17.45 -2.06
N LYS A 32 -4.46 -17.99 -2.85
CA LYS A 32 -5.58 -17.22 -3.42
C LYS A 32 -6.65 -16.92 -2.37
N ASP A 33 -6.95 -17.88 -1.50
CA ASP A 33 -7.88 -17.65 -0.39
C ASP A 33 -7.27 -16.66 0.62
N ILE A 34 -6.00 -16.84 0.98
CA ILE A 34 -5.28 -15.92 1.88
C ILE A 34 -5.18 -14.52 1.24
N GLY A 35 -4.87 -14.44 -0.05
CA GLY A 35 -4.86 -13.17 -0.79
C GLY A 35 -6.22 -12.46 -0.76
N THR A 36 -7.32 -13.22 -0.88
CA THR A 36 -8.68 -12.69 -0.76
C THR A 36 -8.96 -12.17 0.64
N LEU A 37 -8.55 -12.90 1.68
CA LEU A 37 -8.68 -12.48 3.07
C LEU A 37 -7.95 -11.16 3.34
N TYR A 38 -6.72 -11.01 2.85
CA TYR A 38 -5.96 -9.77 2.92
C TYR A 38 -6.68 -8.60 2.23
N LEU A 39 -7.23 -8.81 1.03
CA LEU A 39 -7.96 -7.77 0.29
C LEU A 39 -9.26 -7.35 1.00
N LEU A 40 -10.02 -8.30 1.56
CA LEU A 40 -11.23 -8.01 2.32
C LEU A 40 -10.93 -7.29 3.64
N PHE A 41 -9.90 -7.72 4.35
CA PHE A 41 -9.42 -7.05 5.56
C PHE A 41 -8.98 -5.61 5.25
N ALA A 42 -8.18 -5.45 4.19
CA ALA A 42 -7.69 -4.14 3.76
C ALA A 42 -8.83 -3.21 3.35
N PHE A 43 -9.80 -3.71 2.59
CA PHE A 43 -10.97 -2.94 2.19
C PHE A 43 -11.84 -2.53 3.38
N SER A 44 -12.00 -3.41 4.36
CA SER A 44 -12.72 -3.10 5.61
C SER A 44 -12.03 -1.97 6.38
N ASN A 45 -10.70 -2.02 6.51
CA ASN A 45 -9.90 -0.97 7.13
C ASN A 45 -9.87 0.32 6.30
N LEU A 46 -9.93 0.23 4.96
CA LEU A 46 -10.08 1.39 4.08
C LEU A 46 -11.41 2.11 4.37
N MET A 47 -12.50 1.38 4.58
CA MET A 47 -13.79 1.98 4.96
C MET A 47 -13.72 2.62 6.35
N ILE A 48 -13.14 1.93 7.34
CA ILE A 48 -12.98 2.48 8.71
C ILE A 48 -12.12 3.74 8.69
N GLY A 49 -10.92 3.68 8.11
CA GLY A 49 -10.02 4.84 7.97
C GLY A 49 -10.64 5.97 7.15
N GLY A 50 -11.43 5.63 6.12
CA GLY A 50 -12.21 6.59 5.34
C GLY A 50 -13.27 7.30 6.17
N ILE A 51 -14.04 6.58 6.99
CA ILE A 51 -15.02 7.17 7.92
C ILE A 51 -14.34 8.13 8.89
N LEU A 52 -13.19 7.75 9.46
CA LEU A 52 -12.41 8.63 10.33
C LEU A 52 -11.99 9.92 9.59
N ALA A 53 -11.53 9.82 8.34
CA ALA A 53 -11.21 10.98 7.52
C ALA A 53 -12.44 11.87 7.27
N LEU A 54 -13.61 11.28 7.01
CA LEU A 54 -14.85 12.02 6.84
C LEU A 54 -15.26 12.74 8.12
N CYS A 55 -15.07 12.15 9.31
CA CYS A 55 -15.29 12.85 10.58
C CYS A 55 -14.36 14.06 10.75
N ILE A 56 -13.08 13.92 10.38
CA ILE A 56 -12.12 15.06 10.40
C ILE A 56 -12.57 16.17 9.43
N ARG A 57 -13.06 15.82 8.24
CA ARG A 57 -13.59 16.80 7.26
C ARG A 57 -14.94 17.38 7.66
N LEU A 58 -15.76 16.62 8.38
CA LEU A 58 -16.99 17.13 8.97
C LEU A 58 -16.69 18.24 9.99
N GLU A 59 -15.73 18.01 10.88
CA GLU A 59 -15.32 19.01 11.87
C GLU A 59 -14.76 20.27 11.19
N LEU A 60 -13.89 20.07 10.19
CA LEU A 60 -13.23 21.20 9.52
C LEU A 60 -14.08 21.85 8.43
N PHE A 61 -15.37 21.51 8.30
CA PHE A 61 -16.22 22.09 7.26
C PHE A 61 -16.42 23.60 7.44
N GLN A 62 -16.44 24.09 8.68
CA GLN A 62 -16.54 25.51 9.03
C GLN A 62 -15.60 25.86 10.20
N PRO A 63 -15.17 27.13 10.32
CA PRO A 63 -14.45 27.64 11.49
C PRO A 63 -15.25 27.48 12.79
N GLY A 64 -14.54 27.29 13.90
CA GLY A 64 -15.07 26.97 15.21
C GLY A 64 -15.26 25.46 15.40
N LEU A 65 -15.24 25.00 16.66
CA LEU A 65 -15.60 23.61 16.98
C LEU A 65 -17.10 23.36 16.77
N GLN A 66 -17.45 22.30 16.05
CA GLN A 66 -18.81 21.98 15.63
C GLN A 66 -19.34 20.71 16.28
N PHE A 67 -18.66 19.58 16.07
CA PHE A 67 -19.18 18.25 16.38
C PHE A 67 -18.32 17.50 17.40
N PHE A 68 -17.00 17.68 17.34
CA PHE A 68 -16.06 16.91 18.14
C PHE A 68 -15.16 17.80 18.98
N ASN A 69 -14.88 17.36 20.20
CA ASN A 69 -13.86 18.02 21.02
C ASN A 69 -12.45 17.75 20.44
N PRO A 70 -11.45 18.59 20.77
CA PRO A 70 -10.11 18.47 20.20
C PRO A 70 -9.41 17.13 20.47
N GLU A 71 -9.68 16.49 21.60
CA GLU A 71 -9.09 15.19 21.95
C GLU A 71 -9.60 14.10 21.01
N LEU A 72 -10.93 14.01 20.82
CA LEU A 72 -11.52 13.07 19.87
C LEU A 72 -11.09 13.34 18.42
N PHE A 73 -10.89 14.60 18.03
CA PHE A 73 -10.33 14.96 16.73
C PHE A 73 -8.90 14.42 16.54
N ASN A 74 -8.05 14.53 17.58
CA ASN A 74 -6.70 13.97 17.56
C ASN A 74 -6.72 12.43 17.48
N GLN A 75 -7.68 11.79 18.14
CA GLN A 75 -7.90 10.35 18.03
C GLN A 75 -8.27 9.95 16.60
N PHE A 76 -9.21 10.64 15.96
CA PHE A 76 -9.55 10.38 14.55
C PHE A 76 -8.35 10.55 13.63
N THR A 77 -7.58 11.64 13.80
CA THR A 77 -6.40 11.92 12.97
C THR A 77 -5.31 10.85 13.14
N THR A 78 -5.08 10.41 14.37
CA THR A 78 -4.08 9.37 14.68
C THR A 78 -4.50 8.02 14.14
N MET A 79 -5.72 7.59 14.44
CA MET A 79 -6.24 6.29 14.06
C MET A 79 -6.46 6.19 12.55
N HIS A 80 -6.88 7.27 11.88
CA HIS A 80 -6.92 7.33 10.41
C HIS A 80 -5.55 6.99 9.81
N GLY A 81 -4.47 7.66 10.27
CA GLY A 81 -3.13 7.42 9.75
C GLY A 81 -2.65 5.98 9.99
N LEU A 82 -2.79 5.48 11.22
CA LEU A 82 -2.36 4.12 11.58
C LEU A 82 -3.14 3.04 10.81
N ILE A 83 -4.47 3.16 10.75
CA ILE A 83 -5.34 2.20 10.06
C ILE A 83 -5.12 2.23 8.55
N MET A 84 -4.96 3.41 7.95
CA MET A 84 -4.72 3.50 6.51
C MET A 84 -3.39 2.88 6.12
N VAL A 85 -2.31 3.19 6.84
CA VAL A 85 -0.97 2.71 6.51
C VAL A 85 -0.84 1.20 6.79
N PHE A 86 -1.09 0.77 8.03
CA PHE A 86 -0.83 -0.62 8.45
C PHE A 86 -2.03 -1.57 8.26
N GLY A 87 -3.26 -1.04 8.25
CA GLY A 87 -4.48 -1.83 8.13
C GLY A 87 -5.05 -1.92 6.72
N ALA A 88 -4.85 -0.90 5.88
CA ALA A 88 -5.44 -0.81 4.53
C ALA A 88 -4.40 -0.96 3.41
N ILE A 89 -3.44 -0.04 3.28
CA ILE A 89 -2.54 0.02 2.13
C ILE A 89 -1.57 -1.18 2.07
N MET A 90 -0.78 -1.41 3.13
CA MET A 90 0.15 -2.56 3.13
C MET A 90 -0.59 -3.90 2.95
N PRO A 91 -1.69 -4.18 3.67
CA PRO A 91 -2.34 -5.48 3.59
C PRO A 91 -3.00 -5.72 2.23
N ALA A 92 -3.55 -4.67 1.60
CA ALA A 92 -4.09 -4.81 0.24
C ALA A 92 -3.00 -5.26 -0.72
N PHE A 93 -1.83 -4.61 -0.67
CA PHE A 93 -0.68 -5.01 -1.48
C PHE A 93 -0.25 -6.45 -1.19
N VAL A 94 -0.13 -6.86 0.08
CA VAL A 94 0.18 -8.26 0.42
C VAL A 94 -0.88 -9.22 -0.14
N GLY A 95 -2.15 -8.81 -0.19
CA GLY A 95 -3.23 -9.53 -0.86
C GLY A 95 -3.03 -9.71 -2.35
N PHE A 96 -2.64 -8.64 -3.07
CA PHE A 96 -2.23 -8.71 -4.48
C PHE A 96 -1.03 -9.64 -4.68
N ALA A 97 -0.01 -9.55 -3.82
CA ALA A 97 1.17 -10.41 -3.87
C ALA A 97 0.80 -11.88 -3.73
N ASN A 98 -0.01 -12.20 -2.72
CA ASN A 98 -0.51 -13.53 -2.47
C ASN A 98 -1.27 -14.10 -3.67
N TRP A 99 -2.17 -13.32 -4.27
CA TRP A 99 -2.88 -13.75 -5.46
C TRP A 99 -1.96 -13.96 -6.66
N MET A 100 -1.11 -12.98 -6.94
CA MET A 100 -0.48 -12.87 -8.26
C MET A 100 0.93 -13.43 -8.34
N ILE A 101 1.74 -13.40 -7.27
CA ILE A 101 3.14 -13.84 -7.35
C ILE A 101 3.27 -15.31 -7.76
N PRO A 102 2.60 -16.28 -7.08
CA PRO A 102 2.70 -17.67 -7.49
C PRO A 102 2.23 -17.90 -8.92
N LEU A 103 1.14 -17.24 -9.33
CA LEU A 103 0.63 -17.31 -10.71
C LEU A 103 1.63 -16.79 -11.73
N GLN A 104 2.26 -15.64 -11.45
CA GLN A 104 3.18 -14.97 -12.35
C GLN A 104 4.53 -15.67 -12.49
N ILE A 105 4.97 -16.39 -11.46
CA ILE A 105 6.24 -17.13 -11.50
C ILE A 105 6.07 -18.61 -11.85
N GLY A 106 4.83 -19.08 -12.06
CA GLY A 106 4.53 -20.47 -12.39
C GLY A 106 4.71 -21.44 -11.22
N ALA A 107 4.47 -20.97 -9.99
CA ALA A 107 4.52 -21.76 -8.77
C ALA A 107 3.12 -22.23 -8.35
N SER A 108 3.07 -23.34 -7.61
CA SER A 108 1.80 -23.93 -7.19
C SER A 108 1.14 -23.21 -6.01
N ASP A 109 1.96 -22.69 -5.10
CA ASP A 109 1.55 -21.94 -3.92
C ASP A 109 2.73 -21.07 -3.43
N MET A 110 2.55 -20.40 -2.31
CA MET A 110 3.63 -19.76 -1.55
C MET A 110 4.50 -20.81 -0.82
N ALA A 111 5.78 -20.51 -0.63
CA ALA A 111 6.75 -21.43 -0.01
C ALA A 111 6.34 -21.95 1.37
N PHE A 112 5.74 -21.10 2.19
CA PHE A 112 5.32 -21.44 3.55
C PHE A 112 3.81 -21.18 3.73
N ALA A 113 2.98 -22.00 3.09
CA ALA A 113 1.52 -21.89 3.11
C ALA A 113 0.89 -21.72 4.53
N ARG A 114 1.36 -22.46 5.54
CA ARG A 114 0.83 -22.33 6.92
C ARG A 114 1.27 -21.05 7.62
N MET A 115 2.52 -20.62 7.39
CA MET A 115 3.02 -19.34 7.92
C MET A 115 2.27 -18.18 7.28
N ASN A 116 1.91 -18.32 6.00
CA ASN A 116 1.09 -17.35 5.27
C ASN A 116 -0.31 -17.17 5.88
N ASN A 117 -0.94 -18.27 6.31
CA ASN A 117 -2.21 -18.20 7.03
C ASN A 117 -2.03 -17.50 8.38
N PHE A 118 -1.00 -17.90 9.13
CA PHE A 118 -0.72 -17.31 10.44
C PHE A 118 -0.40 -15.80 10.36
N SER A 119 0.35 -15.37 9.35
CA SER A 119 0.64 -13.95 9.14
C SER A 119 -0.64 -13.14 8.93
N PHE A 120 -1.60 -13.64 8.16
CA PHE A 120 -2.90 -12.99 8.02
C PHE A 120 -3.64 -12.92 9.37
N TRP A 121 -3.75 -14.04 10.08
CA TRP A 121 -4.56 -14.10 11.31
C TRP A 121 -4.01 -13.25 12.46
N LEU A 122 -2.71 -12.93 12.48
CA LEU A 122 -2.15 -11.94 13.41
C LEU A 122 -2.74 -10.53 13.23
N MET A 123 -3.17 -10.18 12.02
CA MET A 123 -3.68 -8.84 11.74
C MET A 123 -5.04 -8.56 12.38
N ILE A 124 -5.87 -9.59 12.53
CA ILE A 124 -7.21 -9.47 13.11
C ILE A 124 -7.15 -8.96 14.56
N PRO A 125 -6.43 -9.60 15.51
CA PRO A 125 -6.32 -9.07 16.86
C PRO A 125 -5.65 -7.70 16.91
N ALA A 126 -4.69 -7.40 16.03
CA ALA A 126 -4.08 -6.07 15.98
C ALA A 126 -5.06 -4.97 15.56
N ALA A 127 -5.87 -5.22 14.52
CA ALA A 127 -6.93 -4.30 14.11
C ALA A 127 -8.01 -4.14 15.19
N LEU A 128 -8.39 -5.24 15.85
CA LEU A 128 -9.32 -5.19 16.97
C LEU A 128 -8.77 -4.37 18.14
N LEU A 129 -7.48 -4.45 18.45
CA LEU A 129 -6.86 -3.61 19.48
C LEU A 129 -6.89 -2.13 19.11
N LEU A 130 -6.54 -1.80 17.86
CA LEU A 130 -6.62 -0.43 17.37
C LEU A 130 -8.05 0.12 17.46
N VAL A 131 -9.03 -0.60 16.92
CA VAL A 131 -10.43 -0.15 16.93
C VAL A 131 -11.02 -0.14 18.34
N SER A 132 -10.78 -1.19 19.14
CA SER A 132 -11.29 -1.25 20.51
C SER A 132 -10.70 -0.19 21.45
N SER A 133 -9.56 0.42 21.08
CA SER A 133 -8.95 1.51 21.85
C SER A 133 -9.88 2.72 22.03
N PHE A 134 -10.83 2.96 21.13
CA PHE A 134 -11.84 4.02 21.30
C PHE A 134 -12.70 3.87 22.57
N TRP A 135 -12.84 2.65 23.07
CA TRP A 135 -13.61 2.35 24.29
C TRP A 135 -12.72 2.16 25.53
N MET A 136 -11.41 2.40 25.44
CA MET A 136 -10.50 2.37 26.58
C MET A 136 -10.59 3.68 27.39
N PRO A 137 -10.19 3.67 28.68
CA PRO A 137 -10.12 4.90 29.47
C PRO A 137 -9.21 5.95 28.80
N GLY A 138 -9.76 7.13 28.54
CA GLY A 138 -9.08 8.21 27.81
C GLY A 138 -9.31 8.21 26.29
N GLY A 139 -9.99 7.20 25.73
CA GLY A 139 -10.24 7.06 24.30
C GLY A 139 -9.06 6.45 23.54
N ALA A 140 -9.09 6.51 22.21
CA ALA A 140 -8.09 5.91 21.34
C ALA A 140 -6.73 6.65 21.39
N VAL A 141 -5.72 6.14 20.68
CA VAL A 141 -4.41 6.80 20.57
C VAL A 141 -4.58 8.20 19.96
N ALA A 142 -4.01 9.23 20.58
CA ALA A 142 -4.18 10.63 20.16
C ALA A 142 -2.85 11.39 19.94
N ALA A 143 -1.76 10.67 19.62
CA ALA A 143 -0.41 11.25 19.48
C ALA A 143 0.03 11.53 18.01
N GLY A 144 -0.89 11.43 17.06
CA GLY A 144 -0.59 11.34 15.63
C GLY A 144 -0.01 9.97 15.26
N TRP A 145 -0.09 9.57 13.99
CA TRP A 145 0.42 8.26 13.54
C TRP A 145 1.94 8.10 13.75
N THR A 146 2.65 9.21 13.89
CA THR A 146 4.08 9.26 14.18
C THR A 146 4.42 8.97 15.63
N ILE A 147 3.44 9.00 16.55
CA ILE A 147 3.54 8.58 17.95
C ILE A 147 4.78 9.14 18.70
N TYR A 148 5.11 10.41 18.44
CA TYR A 148 6.33 11.05 18.93
C TYR A 148 6.42 11.09 20.45
N ALA A 149 7.60 10.75 20.97
CA ALA A 149 8.01 11.18 22.30
C ALA A 149 8.23 12.72 22.31
N PRO A 150 7.98 13.41 23.43
CA PRO A 150 7.54 12.86 24.72
C PRO A 150 6.01 12.70 24.83
N LEU A 151 5.21 13.07 23.83
CA LEU A 151 3.75 13.00 23.90
C LEU A 151 3.26 11.57 24.10
N SER A 152 3.82 10.60 23.37
CA SER A 152 3.49 9.17 23.54
C SER A 152 3.79 8.62 24.93
N LEU A 153 4.71 9.21 25.68
CA LEU A 153 4.99 8.81 27.06
C LEU A 153 3.88 9.23 28.03
N GLN A 154 3.11 10.26 27.67
CA GLN A 154 2.08 10.87 28.52
C GLN A 154 0.67 10.33 28.24
N GLN A 155 0.53 9.48 27.22
CA GLN A 155 -0.77 8.91 26.82
C GLN A 155 -1.23 7.77 27.75
N GLY A 156 -2.54 7.48 27.74
CA GLY A 156 -3.14 6.41 28.54
C GLY A 156 -2.92 5.00 27.96
N ALA A 157 -3.70 4.03 28.46
CA ALA A 157 -3.60 2.62 28.09
C ALA A 157 -3.81 2.34 26.59
N ALA A 158 -4.53 3.20 25.88
CA ALA A 158 -4.70 3.09 24.44
C ALA A 158 -3.37 3.17 23.67
N MET A 159 -2.38 3.94 24.17
CA MET A 159 -1.05 3.97 23.57
C MET A 159 -0.35 2.62 23.67
N ASP A 160 -0.50 1.91 24.79
CA ASP A 160 0.06 0.58 24.98
C ASP A 160 -0.61 -0.45 24.06
N ALA A 161 -1.93 -0.37 23.91
CA ALA A 161 -2.67 -1.17 22.94
C ALA A 161 -2.21 -0.88 21.49
N GLY A 162 -1.99 0.39 21.15
CA GLY A 162 -1.43 0.81 19.86
C GLY A 162 -0.03 0.25 19.62
N ILE A 163 0.87 0.35 20.61
CA ILE A 163 2.21 -0.24 20.54
C ILE A 163 2.14 -1.75 20.31
N PHE A 164 1.31 -2.48 21.07
CA PHE A 164 1.18 -3.92 20.91
C PHE A 164 0.59 -4.28 19.54
N ALA A 165 -0.43 -3.56 19.07
CA ALA A 165 -0.99 -3.75 17.73
C ALA A 165 0.07 -3.57 16.64
N LEU A 166 0.92 -2.53 16.74
CA LEU A 166 2.00 -2.30 15.78
C LEU A 166 3.06 -3.40 15.80
N HIS A 167 3.41 -3.97 16.96
CA HIS A 167 4.29 -5.14 17.02
C HIS A 167 3.69 -6.35 16.30
N VAL A 168 2.41 -6.64 16.53
CA VAL A 168 1.73 -7.78 15.92
C VAL A 168 1.63 -7.60 14.39
N LEU A 169 1.33 -6.39 13.92
CA LEU A 169 1.35 -6.04 12.50
C LEU A 169 2.76 -6.17 11.90
N GLY A 170 3.79 -5.72 12.61
CA GLY A 170 5.18 -5.87 12.20
C GLY A 170 5.60 -7.34 12.07
N ALA A 171 5.21 -8.19 13.03
CA ALA A 171 5.47 -9.63 12.97
C ALA A 171 4.79 -10.30 11.77
N SER A 172 3.53 -9.92 11.47
CA SER A 172 2.82 -10.34 10.25
C SER A 172 3.60 -9.99 8.99
N SER A 173 4.05 -8.73 8.88
CA SER A 173 4.80 -8.23 7.72
C SER A 173 6.15 -8.92 7.51
N ILE A 174 6.88 -9.22 8.59
CA ILE A 174 8.17 -9.95 8.51
C ILE A 174 7.94 -11.37 7.98
N MET A 175 6.96 -12.09 8.53
CA MET A 175 6.64 -13.45 8.07
C MET A 175 6.20 -13.47 6.61
N GLY A 176 5.31 -12.54 6.21
CA GLY A 176 4.89 -12.40 4.81
C GLY A 176 6.05 -12.11 3.87
N SER A 177 6.98 -11.25 4.28
CA SER A 177 8.16 -10.88 3.49
C SER A 177 9.12 -12.05 3.29
N ILE A 178 9.42 -12.81 4.35
CA ILE A 178 10.23 -14.04 4.25
C ILE A 178 9.58 -15.02 3.27
N ASN A 179 8.26 -15.19 3.36
CA ASN A 179 7.53 -16.09 2.48
C ASN A 179 7.61 -15.66 1.01
N ILE A 180 7.42 -14.37 0.71
CA ILE A 180 7.54 -13.81 -0.64
C ILE A 180 8.95 -14.01 -1.20
N ILE A 181 10.00 -13.71 -0.42
CA ILE A 181 11.39 -13.87 -0.87
C ILE A 181 11.68 -15.32 -1.23
N VAL A 182 11.35 -16.26 -0.34
CA VAL A 182 11.61 -17.68 -0.58
C VAL A 182 10.80 -18.20 -1.76
N THR A 183 9.54 -17.78 -1.89
CA THR A 183 8.67 -18.15 -3.03
C THR A 183 9.29 -17.67 -4.34
N ILE A 184 9.65 -16.39 -4.44
CA ILE A 184 10.23 -15.83 -5.66
C ILE A 184 11.57 -16.50 -5.95
N LEU A 185 12.48 -16.62 -4.98
CA LEU A 185 13.84 -17.07 -5.23
C LEU A 185 13.95 -18.58 -5.51
N ASN A 186 13.09 -19.41 -4.90
CA ASN A 186 13.24 -20.86 -4.93
C ASN A 186 12.14 -21.60 -5.71
N MET A 187 10.99 -20.98 -6.00
CA MET A 187 9.84 -21.67 -6.60
C MET A 187 9.48 -21.20 -8.02
N ARG A 188 10.28 -20.30 -8.63
CA ARG A 188 10.10 -19.93 -10.05
C ARG A 188 10.11 -21.16 -10.95
N ALA A 189 9.23 -21.16 -11.95
CA ALA A 189 9.21 -22.17 -12.99
C ALA A 189 10.58 -22.24 -13.71
N PRO A 190 11.05 -23.46 -14.05
CA PRO A 190 12.33 -23.66 -14.72
C PRO A 190 12.48 -22.82 -16.00
N GLY A 191 13.62 -22.15 -16.17
CA GLY A 191 13.89 -21.27 -17.31
C GLY A 191 13.56 -19.78 -17.09
N MET A 192 12.83 -19.44 -16.02
CA MET A 192 12.62 -18.05 -15.60
C MET A 192 13.80 -17.54 -14.76
N THR A 193 14.74 -16.85 -15.40
CA THR A 193 15.81 -16.13 -14.70
C THR A 193 15.28 -14.86 -14.03
N LEU A 194 16.04 -14.28 -13.10
CA LEU A 194 15.63 -13.04 -12.40
C LEU A 194 15.26 -11.92 -13.39
N MET A 195 16.08 -11.70 -14.43
CA MET A 195 15.84 -10.68 -15.46
C MET A 195 14.74 -11.05 -16.48
N LYS A 196 13.99 -12.13 -16.24
CA LYS A 196 12.79 -12.49 -17.01
C LYS A 196 11.51 -12.45 -16.17
N MET A 197 11.59 -12.16 -14.87
CA MET A 197 10.42 -12.08 -14.01
C MET A 197 9.52 -10.88 -14.38
N PRO A 198 8.19 -10.98 -14.22
CA PRO A 198 7.31 -9.82 -14.33
C PRO A 198 7.73 -8.69 -13.37
N MET A 199 7.55 -7.43 -13.78
CA MET A 199 7.93 -6.28 -12.96
C MET A 199 7.24 -6.24 -11.59
N PHE A 200 6.01 -6.76 -11.49
CA PHE A 200 5.31 -6.86 -10.22
C PHE A 200 6.05 -7.76 -9.22
N ALA A 201 6.57 -8.91 -9.67
CA ALA A 201 7.39 -9.79 -8.83
C ALA A 201 8.70 -9.13 -8.41
N TRP A 202 9.37 -8.37 -9.30
CA TRP A 202 10.57 -7.60 -8.95
C TRP A 202 10.31 -6.54 -7.88
N THR A 203 9.25 -5.76 -8.04
CA THR A 203 8.90 -4.72 -7.05
C THR A 203 8.57 -5.34 -5.70
N TRP A 204 7.94 -6.52 -5.68
CA TRP A 204 7.67 -7.25 -4.44
C TRP A 204 8.90 -7.86 -3.80
N LEU A 205 9.83 -8.38 -4.59
CA LEU A 205 11.10 -8.89 -4.07
C LEU A 205 11.85 -7.78 -3.31
N ILE A 206 11.93 -6.59 -3.89
CA ILE A 206 12.53 -5.43 -3.24
C ILE A 206 11.73 -4.99 -2.02
N THR A 207 10.41 -4.92 -2.12
CA THR A 207 9.51 -4.55 -1.00
C THR A 207 9.71 -5.48 0.20
N ALA A 208 9.80 -6.80 -0.04
CA ALA A 208 9.99 -7.78 1.01
C ALA A 208 11.36 -7.65 1.71
N TYR A 209 12.43 -7.34 0.97
CA TYR A 209 13.74 -7.06 1.59
C TYR A 209 13.72 -5.79 2.43
N LEU A 210 13.07 -4.72 1.94
CA LEU A 210 12.92 -3.49 2.70
C LEU A 210 12.16 -3.76 4.01
N LEU A 211 11.04 -4.47 3.96
CA LEU A 211 10.24 -4.82 5.14
C LEU A 211 11.06 -5.57 6.21
N ILE A 212 11.86 -6.56 5.81
CA ILE A 212 12.75 -7.28 6.75
C ILE A 212 13.78 -6.35 7.38
N ALA A 213 14.31 -5.40 6.61
CA ALA A 213 15.35 -4.48 7.08
C ALA A 213 14.80 -3.43 8.07
N VAL A 214 13.57 -2.94 7.89
CA VAL A 214 13.06 -1.79 8.66
C VAL A 214 12.04 -2.10 9.74
N MET A 215 11.28 -3.19 9.61
CA MET A 215 10.29 -3.57 10.64
C MET A 215 10.91 -3.79 12.04
N PRO A 216 12.12 -4.40 12.18
CA PRO A 216 12.79 -4.49 13.47
C PRO A 216 13.14 -3.12 14.08
N VAL A 217 13.38 -2.09 13.25
CA VAL A 217 13.69 -0.73 13.72
C VAL A 217 12.44 -0.09 14.32
N LEU A 218 11.28 -0.23 13.67
CA LEU A 218 10.00 0.20 14.24
C LEU A 218 9.74 -0.50 15.58
N ALA A 219 9.86 -1.84 15.61
CA ALA A 219 9.67 -2.63 16.83
C ALA A 219 10.59 -2.15 17.96
N GLY A 220 11.85 -1.82 17.64
CA GLY A 220 12.81 -1.24 18.59
C GLY A 220 12.32 0.07 19.20
N VAL A 221 11.94 1.07 18.39
CA VAL A 221 11.54 2.40 18.91
C VAL A 221 10.27 2.34 19.76
N ILE A 222 9.29 1.53 19.36
CA ILE A 222 8.06 1.38 20.14
C ILE A 222 8.25 0.49 21.38
N THR A 223 9.21 -0.45 21.37
CA THR A 223 9.64 -1.19 22.58
C THR A 223 10.31 -0.25 23.57
N MET A 224 11.26 0.57 23.13
CA MET A 224 11.91 1.58 23.98
C MET A 224 10.89 2.55 24.59
N THR A 225 9.86 2.92 23.81
CA THR A 225 8.75 3.76 24.30
C THR A 225 7.93 3.02 25.37
N LEU A 226 7.64 1.73 25.16
CA LEU A 226 6.92 0.91 26.13
C LEU A 226 7.72 0.73 27.43
N THR A 227 9.04 0.56 27.34
CA THR A 227 9.90 0.44 28.52
C THR A 227 10.03 1.77 29.29
N ASP A 228 10.04 2.91 28.59
CA ASP A 228 10.01 4.23 29.23
C ASP A 228 8.69 4.46 29.98
N ARG A 229 7.58 3.88 29.48
CA ARG A 229 6.26 4.00 30.10
C ARG A 229 6.07 3.09 31.32
N HIS A 230 6.63 1.88 31.32
CA HIS A 230 6.28 0.84 32.32
C HIS A 230 7.44 0.23 33.09
N PHE A 231 8.67 0.37 32.62
CA PHE A 231 9.84 -0.33 33.19
C PHE A 231 10.92 0.63 33.73
N GLY A 232 10.62 1.94 33.79
CA GLY A 232 11.50 2.94 34.38
C GLY A 232 12.75 3.24 33.55
N THR A 233 12.78 2.88 32.27
CA THR A 233 13.84 3.33 31.37
C THR A 233 13.63 4.81 31.01
N SER A 234 14.63 5.44 30.39
CA SER A 234 14.56 6.85 29.98
C SER A 234 15.29 7.06 28.66
N PHE A 235 14.96 6.27 27.63
CA PHE A 235 15.51 6.43 26.29
C PHE A 235 15.12 7.78 25.68
N PHE A 236 13.85 8.18 25.83
CA PHE A 236 13.28 9.37 25.22
C PHE A 236 12.76 10.40 26.23
N ASN A 237 12.79 10.08 27.53
CA ASN A 237 12.38 11.00 28.60
C ASN A 237 13.52 11.97 28.98
N PRO A 238 13.41 13.29 28.71
CA PRO A 238 14.46 14.25 29.04
C PRO A 238 14.73 14.34 30.55
N ALA A 239 13.73 14.11 31.40
CA ALA A 239 13.89 14.18 32.85
C ALA A 239 14.84 13.09 33.39
N GLY A 240 14.96 11.96 32.67
CA GLY A 240 15.92 10.89 32.96
C GLY A 240 17.18 10.94 32.09
N GLY A 241 17.41 12.01 31.33
CA GLY A 241 18.56 12.18 30.43
C GLY A 241 18.38 11.60 29.02
N GLY A 242 17.17 11.14 28.66
CA GLY A 242 16.83 10.65 27.32
C GLY A 242 16.63 11.76 26.29
N ASP A 243 16.63 11.39 25.00
CA ASP A 243 16.52 12.33 23.88
C ASP A 243 15.25 12.07 23.03
N PRO A 244 14.23 12.96 23.06
CA PRO A 244 13.07 12.88 22.19
C PRO A 244 13.40 13.02 20.69
N VAL A 245 14.51 13.66 20.32
CA VAL A 245 14.92 13.78 18.90
C VAL A 245 15.49 12.45 18.40
N MET A 246 16.15 11.67 19.28
CA MET A 246 16.54 10.30 18.97
C MET A 246 15.34 9.43 18.57
N PHE A 247 14.18 9.60 19.23
CA PHE A 247 12.94 8.93 18.80
C PHE A 247 12.64 9.21 17.32
N GLN A 248 12.71 10.47 16.91
CA GLN A 248 12.40 10.89 15.54
C GLN A 248 13.37 10.25 14.54
N HIS A 249 14.67 10.21 14.85
CA HIS A 249 15.65 9.57 13.98
C HIS A 249 15.35 8.08 13.78
N ILE A 250 15.07 7.33 14.85
CA ILE A 250 14.80 5.89 14.76
C ILE A 250 13.46 5.63 14.06
N PHE A 251 12.42 6.39 14.41
CA PHE A 251 11.11 6.29 13.77
C PHE A 251 11.21 6.58 12.27
N TRP A 252 11.90 7.64 11.84
CA TRP A 252 12.00 7.97 10.43
C TRP A 252 12.96 7.08 9.65
N PHE A 253 13.99 6.54 10.29
CA PHE A 253 14.83 5.52 9.67
C PHE A 253 13.99 4.31 9.22
N PHE A 254 12.94 3.98 9.96
CA PHE A 254 11.88 3.09 9.51
C PHE A 254 10.92 3.76 8.51
N GLY A 255 10.34 4.91 8.91
CA GLY A 255 9.16 5.48 8.27
C GLY A 255 9.40 5.99 6.86
N HIS A 256 10.63 6.37 6.51
CA HIS A 256 10.93 6.80 5.16
C HIS A 256 11.08 5.62 4.17
N PRO A 257 11.86 4.57 4.45
CA PRO A 257 11.75 3.32 3.68
C PRO A 257 10.33 2.76 3.58
N GLU A 258 9.52 2.90 4.63
CA GLU A 258 8.14 2.43 4.64
C GLU A 258 7.27 3.07 3.55
N VAL A 259 7.46 4.36 3.23
CA VAL A 259 6.71 4.98 2.13
C VAL A 259 7.08 4.40 0.77
N TYR A 260 8.29 3.87 0.60
CA TYR A 260 8.66 3.13 -0.61
C TYR A 260 8.10 1.72 -0.62
N ILE A 261 8.05 1.05 0.53
CA ILE A 261 7.36 -0.25 0.68
C ILE A 261 5.90 -0.12 0.20
N MET A 262 5.24 1.00 0.47
CA MET A 262 3.87 1.25 0.00
C MET A 262 3.78 1.55 -1.50
N ILE A 263 4.76 2.25 -2.12
CA ILE A 263 4.66 2.66 -3.53
C ILE A 263 5.27 1.67 -4.54
N LEU A 264 6.25 0.85 -4.14
CA LEU A 264 6.92 -0.06 -5.05
C LEU A 264 5.96 -1.12 -5.66
N PRO A 265 5.09 -1.78 -4.87
CA PRO A 265 4.08 -2.68 -5.44
C PRO A 265 3.13 -1.99 -6.41
N ALA A 266 2.71 -0.76 -6.11
CA ALA A 266 1.90 0.05 -7.02
C ALA A 266 2.59 0.22 -8.39
N PHE A 267 3.86 0.59 -8.39
CA PHE A 267 4.64 0.67 -9.63
C PHE A 267 4.71 -0.67 -10.38
N GLY A 268 4.76 -1.78 -9.66
CA GLY A 268 4.68 -3.12 -10.22
C GLY A 268 3.37 -3.35 -10.98
N ILE A 269 2.23 -2.99 -10.39
CA ILE A 269 0.90 -3.12 -11.01
C ILE A 269 0.81 -2.26 -12.27
N ILE A 270 1.21 -0.99 -12.20
CA ILE A 270 1.20 -0.08 -13.35
C ILE A 270 2.08 -0.63 -14.48
N SER A 271 3.20 -1.28 -14.14
CA SER A 271 4.09 -1.93 -15.11
C SER A 271 3.53 -3.22 -15.72
N GLN A 272 2.39 -3.73 -15.23
CA GLN A 272 1.63 -4.80 -15.87
C GLN A 272 0.48 -4.25 -16.72
N VAL A 273 -0.22 -3.24 -16.20
CA VAL A 273 -1.39 -2.64 -16.86
C VAL A 273 -1.01 -1.86 -18.11
N VAL A 274 -0.04 -0.93 -18.01
CA VAL A 274 0.35 -0.08 -19.14
C VAL A 274 0.73 -0.88 -20.40
N PRO A 275 1.64 -1.87 -20.36
CA PRO A 275 1.98 -2.62 -21.56
C PRO A 275 0.81 -3.44 -22.12
N ALA A 276 -0.08 -3.96 -21.25
CA ALA A 276 -1.22 -4.75 -21.67
C ALA A 276 -2.22 -3.95 -22.52
N PHE A 277 -2.51 -2.71 -22.13
CA PHE A 277 -3.44 -1.84 -22.86
C PHE A 277 -2.77 -0.99 -23.93
N ALA A 278 -1.45 -0.85 -23.91
CA ALA A 278 -0.66 -0.28 -25.00
C ALA A 278 -0.31 -1.30 -26.11
N ARG A 279 -0.53 -2.60 -25.85
CA ARG A 279 -0.15 -3.73 -26.71
C ARG A 279 1.33 -3.67 -27.13
N LYS A 280 2.18 -3.25 -26.19
CA LYS A 280 3.62 -3.03 -26.41
C LYS A 280 4.39 -3.51 -25.19
N LYS A 281 5.54 -4.14 -25.43
CA LYS A 281 6.44 -4.56 -24.35
C LYS A 281 6.87 -3.34 -23.52
N LEU A 282 7.03 -3.57 -22.22
CA LEU A 282 7.49 -2.54 -21.30
C LEU A 282 8.86 -2.00 -21.74
N PHE A 283 8.90 -0.70 -22.04
CA PHE A 283 10.10 -0.02 -22.47
C PHE A 283 11.09 0.07 -21.31
N GLY A 284 12.37 -0.22 -21.57
CA GLY A 284 13.42 -0.05 -20.56
C GLY A 284 13.31 -1.00 -19.36
N TYR A 285 12.85 -2.25 -19.53
CA TYR A 285 12.70 -3.22 -18.42
C TYR A 285 13.93 -3.29 -17.50
N ALA A 286 15.15 -3.44 -18.06
CA ALA A 286 16.36 -3.47 -17.25
C ALA A 286 16.61 -2.16 -16.48
N SER A 287 16.35 -1.02 -17.11
CA SER A 287 16.42 0.30 -16.47
C SER A 287 15.40 0.43 -15.33
N MET A 288 14.19 -0.12 -15.49
CA MET A 288 13.18 -0.14 -14.42
C MET A 288 13.56 -1.04 -13.24
N VAL A 289 14.18 -2.19 -13.50
CA VAL A 289 14.72 -3.07 -12.44
C VAL A 289 15.80 -2.32 -11.66
N TYR A 290 16.80 -1.74 -12.35
CA TYR A 290 17.85 -0.98 -11.68
C TYR A 290 17.32 0.23 -10.93
N ALA A 291 16.39 0.99 -11.51
CA ALA A 291 15.76 2.12 -10.83
C ALA A 291 15.04 1.69 -9.53
N THR A 292 14.33 0.55 -9.57
CA THR A 292 13.65 -0.01 -8.39
C THR A 292 14.66 -0.42 -7.31
N SER A 293 15.77 -1.07 -7.69
CA SER A 293 16.85 -1.42 -6.78
C SER A 293 17.57 -0.19 -6.20
N SER A 294 17.78 0.86 -7.00
CA SER A 294 18.37 2.12 -6.53
C SER A 294 17.49 2.82 -5.51
N ILE A 295 16.17 2.84 -5.69
CA ILE A 295 15.24 3.38 -4.69
C ILE A 295 15.40 2.65 -3.35
N ALA A 296 15.54 1.32 -3.37
CA ALA A 296 15.71 0.53 -2.16
C ALA A 296 16.95 0.96 -1.37
N ILE A 297 18.09 1.13 -2.04
CA ILE A 297 19.34 1.56 -1.40
C ILE A 297 19.23 3.01 -0.88
N LEU A 298 18.75 3.92 -1.74
CA LEU A 298 18.65 5.33 -1.40
C LEU A 298 17.66 5.58 -0.25
N SER A 299 16.64 4.73 -0.09
CA SER A 299 15.64 4.88 0.96
C SER A 299 16.21 4.92 2.38
N PHE A 300 17.37 4.29 2.61
CA PHE A 300 18.05 4.25 3.91
C PHE A 300 18.92 5.47 4.21
N ILE A 301 19.08 6.41 3.28
CA ILE A 301 19.99 7.57 3.45
C ILE A 301 19.29 8.92 3.31
N VAL A 302 17.95 8.95 3.42
CA VAL A 302 17.16 10.17 3.20
C VAL A 302 16.19 10.50 4.34
N TRP A 303 16.07 9.64 5.36
CA TRP A 303 15.00 9.73 6.36
C TRP A 303 14.91 11.07 7.08
N ALA A 304 16.05 11.73 7.29
CA ALA A 304 16.10 12.92 8.12
C ALA A 304 15.59 14.18 7.41
N HIS A 305 15.14 14.11 6.15
CA HIS A 305 14.37 15.20 5.57
C HIS A 305 13.04 15.45 6.29
N HIS A 306 12.55 14.47 7.05
CA HIS A 306 11.37 14.65 7.92
C HIS A 306 11.70 15.43 9.20
N MET A 307 12.95 15.86 9.36
CA MET A 307 13.51 16.42 10.59
C MET A 307 14.26 17.75 10.33
N PHE A 308 14.06 18.42 9.19
CA PHE A 308 14.77 19.67 8.89
C PHE A 308 14.53 20.77 9.94
N THR A 309 13.37 20.76 10.59
CA THR A 309 12.97 21.70 11.65
C THR A 309 13.35 21.24 13.06
N SER A 310 14.02 20.08 13.22
CA SER A 310 14.35 19.52 14.54
C SER A 310 15.64 20.08 15.17
N GLY A 311 16.21 21.14 14.60
CA GLY A 311 17.50 21.71 15.03
C GLY A 311 18.75 21.03 14.43
N MET A 312 18.59 20.27 13.35
CA MET A 312 19.70 19.62 12.65
C MET A 312 20.73 20.64 12.13
N PRO A 313 22.04 20.41 12.28
CA PRO A 313 23.07 21.29 11.71
C PRO A 313 22.94 21.43 10.18
N VAL A 314 23.29 22.61 9.66
CA VAL A 314 23.18 22.92 8.22
C VAL A 314 23.86 21.88 7.33
N THR A 315 25.04 21.38 7.71
CA THR A 315 25.74 20.32 6.97
C THR A 315 24.90 19.05 6.82
N GLY A 316 24.19 18.65 7.88
CA GLY A 316 23.27 17.53 7.84
C GLY A 316 22.08 17.80 6.93
N GLN A 317 21.47 18.99 7.06
CA GLN A 317 20.34 19.40 6.22
C GLN A 317 20.71 19.36 4.73
N LEU A 318 21.89 19.86 4.36
CA LEU A 318 22.37 19.86 2.98
C LEU A 318 22.57 18.43 2.44
N PHE A 319 23.15 17.53 3.24
CA PHE A 319 23.30 16.13 2.85
C PHE A 319 21.94 15.48 2.55
N PHE A 320 21.00 15.57 3.49
CA PHE A 320 19.68 14.95 3.35
C PHE A 320 18.85 15.60 2.24
N MET A 321 18.98 16.91 2.02
CA MET A 321 18.37 17.61 0.88
C MET A 321 18.86 17.01 -0.44
N TYR A 322 20.17 16.98 -0.70
CA TYR A 322 20.71 16.47 -1.96
C TYR A 322 20.42 14.98 -2.15
N ALA A 323 20.54 14.17 -1.09
CA ALA A 323 20.21 12.75 -1.15
C ALA A 323 18.73 12.51 -1.48
N THR A 324 17.82 13.31 -0.92
CA THR A 324 16.38 13.21 -1.19
C THR A 324 16.06 13.63 -2.62
N MET A 325 16.64 14.72 -3.11
CA MET A 325 16.49 15.15 -4.50
C MET A 325 16.98 14.08 -5.49
N LEU A 326 18.04 13.35 -5.15
CA LEU A 326 18.56 12.26 -5.99
C LEU A 326 17.54 11.13 -6.21
N ILE A 327 16.67 10.83 -5.24
CA ILE A 327 15.64 9.78 -5.39
C ILE A 327 14.60 10.12 -6.48
N ALA A 328 14.42 11.40 -6.80
CA ALA A 328 13.53 11.78 -7.88
C ALA A 328 14.01 11.23 -9.24
N VAL A 329 15.32 10.99 -9.42
CA VAL A 329 15.88 10.49 -10.68
C VAL A 329 15.42 9.05 -10.99
N PRO A 330 15.64 8.02 -10.14
CA PRO A 330 15.08 6.69 -10.37
C PRO A 330 13.56 6.68 -10.57
N THR A 331 12.84 7.52 -9.83
CA THR A 331 11.38 7.62 -9.94
C THR A 331 10.96 8.19 -11.29
N ALA A 332 11.61 9.27 -11.75
CA ALA A 332 11.36 9.88 -13.05
C ALA A 332 11.65 8.91 -14.20
N VAL A 333 12.74 8.13 -14.11
CA VAL A 333 13.05 7.07 -15.10
C VAL A 333 11.87 6.11 -15.27
N LYS A 334 11.18 5.73 -14.19
CA LYS A 334 10.01 4.86 -14.29
C LYS A 334 8.83 5.53 -14.97
N ILE A 335 8.55 6.79 -14.64
CA ILE A 335 7.49 7.59 -15.29
C ILE A 335 7.75 7.70 -16.79
N PHE A 336 8.97 8.06 -17.20
CA PHE A 336 9.33 8.15 -18.62
C PHE A 336 9.27 6.79 -19.33
N ASN A 337 9.67 5.69 -18.68
CA ASN A 337 9.54 4.36 -19.26
C ASN A 337 8.08 3.95 -19.47
N TRP A 338 7.13 4.29 -18.58
CA TRP A 338 5.70 4.07 -18.84
C TRP A 338 5.19 4.93 -19.99
N ILE A 339 5.57 6.22 -20.05
CA ILE A 339 5.20 7.11 -21.16
C ILE A 339 5.74 6.57 -22.49
N ALA A 340 7.00 6.13 -22.53
CA ALA A 340 7.61 5.52 -23.72
C ALA A 340 6.96 4.17 -24.10
N THR A 341 6.41 3.44 -23.13
CA THR A 341 5.62 2.23 -23.37
C THR A 341 4.26 2.57 -24.01
N MET A 342 3.61 3.66 -23.60
CA MET A 342 2.38 4.14 -24.25
C MET A 342 2.63 4.75 -25.62
N TRP A 343 3.79 5.40 -25.81
CA TRP A 343 4.16 6.06 -27.07
C TRP A 343 4.23 5.06 -28.24
N GLN A 344 3.53 5.37 -29.33
CA GLN A 344 3.38 4.49 -30.50
C GLN A 344 2.81 3.10 -30.15
N GLY A 345 2.14 2.95 -29.00
CA GLY A 345 1.33 1.78 -28.68
C GLY A 345 -0.06 1.86 -29.32
N SER A 346 -0.73 0.71 -29.42
CA SER A 346 -2.14 0.65 -29.80
C SER A 346 -2.98 0.68 -28.51
N MET A 347 -3.30 1.90 -28.07
CA MET A 347 -3.92 2.19 -26.78
C MET A 347 -5.44 1.96 -26.80
N THR A 348 -5.96 1.34 -25.75
CA THR A 348 -7.39 1.36 -25.41
C THR A 348 -7.59 1.83 -23.97
N PHE A 349 -8.76 2.40 -23.67
CA PHE A 349 -9.06 3.09 -22.41
C PHE A 349 -10.17 2.39 -21.61
N GLU A 350 -9.97 1.10 -21.38
CA GLU A 350 -10.68 0.33 -20.37
C GLU A 350 -10.34 0.86 -18.97
N THR A 351 -11.20 0.53 -18.00
CA THR A 351 -11.08 1.02 -16.62
C THR A 351 -9.68 0.84 -15.98
N PRO A 352 -8.95 -0.28 -16.13
CA PRO A 352 -7.62 -0.43 -15.56
C PRO A 352 -6.64 0.60 -16.13
N MET A 353 -6.71 0.85 -17.45
CA MET A 353 -5.83 1.79 -18.12
C MET A 353 -6.13 3.24 -17.73
N LEU A 354 -7.40 3.59 -17.50
CA LEU A 354 -7.77 4.90 -16.97
C LEU A 354 -7.15 5.14 -15.60
N PHE A 355 -7.28 4.19 -14.67
CA PHE A 355 -6.62 4.29 -13.36
C PHE A 355 -5.10 4.34 -13.47
N ALA A 356 -4.49 3.61 -14.41
CA ALA A 356 -3.04 3.68 -14.64
C ALA A 356 -2.57 5.03 -15.16
N VAL A 357 -3.30 5.65 -16.10
CA VAL A 357 -2.99 7.02 -16.57
C VAL A 357 -3.25 8.05 -15.48
N GLY A 358 -4.36 7.92 -14.75
CA GLY A 358 -4.66 8.77 -13.59
C GLY A 358 -3.58 8.70 -12.52
N PHE A 359 -3.08 7.49 -12.23
CA PHE A 359 -1.92 7.28 -11.38
C PHE A 359 -0.71 8.07 -11.89
N ILE A 360 -0.30 7.86 -13.16
CA ILE A 360 0.90 8.53 -13.71
C ILE A 360 0.76 10.06 -13.58
N PHE A 361 -0.40 10.61 -13.92
CA PHE A 361 -0.67 12.04 -13.84
C PHE A 361 -0.61 12.58 -12.40
N VAL A 362 -1.41 12.03 -11.49
CA VAL A 362 -1.53 12.57 -10.12
C VAL A 362 -0.27 12.29 -9.31
N PHE A 363 0.34 11.11 -9.48
CA PHE A 363 1.61 10.78 -8.83
C PHE A 363 2.74 11.70 -9.29
N THR A 364 2.77 12.13 -10.57
CA THR A 364 3.77 13.08 -11.06
C THR A 364 3.61 14.45 -10.40
N MET A 365 2.38 14.95 -10.25
CA MET A 365 2.12 16.19 -9.51
C MET A 365 2.54 16.06 -8.03
N GLY A 366 2.22 14.94 -7.39
CA GLY A 366 2.65 14.65 -6.02
C GLY A 366 4.18 14.58 -5.88
N GLY A 367 4.87 13.93 -6.81
CA GLY A 367 6.33 13.86 -6.84
C GLY A 367 6.97 15.25 -6.97
N PHE A 368 6.38 16.12 -7.78
CA PHE A 368 6.84 17.50 -7.92
C PHE A 368 6.70 18.30 -6.62
N THR A 369 5.58 18.16 -5.89
CA THR A 369 5.42 18.84 -4.59
C THR A 369 6.36 18.26 -3.52
N GLY A 370 6.76 16.99 -3.65
CA GLY A 370 7.77 16.36 -2.79
C GLY A 370 9.19 16.90 -3.01
N LEU A 371 9.54 17.24 -4.26
CA LEU A 371 10.80 17.94 -4.54
C LEU A 371 10.87 19.31 -3.86
N ILE A 372 9.73 19.98 -3.71
CA ILE A 372 9.64 21.25 -2.98
C ILE A 372 9.91 21.02 -1.49
N LEU A 373 9.32 19.98 -0.89
CA LEU A 373 9.57 19.59 0.51
C LEU A 373 11.01 19.09 0.75
N ALA A 374 11.67 18.53 -0.27
CA ALA A 374 13.06 18.13 -0.15
C ALA A 374 14.02 19.31 0.02
N MET A 375 13.62 20.53 -0.36
CA MET A 375 14.43 21.74 -0.23
C MET A 375 14.33 22.31 1.19
N ALA A 376 15.35 22.06 2.02
CA ALA A 376 15.37 22.47 3.43
C ALA A 376 14.99 23.95 3.70
N PRO A 377 15.45 24.95 2.92
CA PRO A 377 15.05 26.35 3.16
C PRO A 377 13.56 26.62 2.96
N ILE A 378 12.91 25.87 2.07
CA ILE A 378 11.48 25.96 1.81
C ILE A 378 10.71 25.15 2.84
N ASP A 379 11.18 23.93 3.16
CA ASP A 379 10.53 23.04 4.13
C ASP A 379 10.30 23.76 5.45
N ILE A 380 11.25 24.56 5.96
CA ILE A 380 11.07 25.35 7.20
C ILE A 380 9.75 26.14 7.24
N GLN A 381 9.25 26.63 6.10
CA GLN A 381 8.00 27.40 6.03
C GLN A 381 6.75 26.53 5.91
N ILE A 382 6.85 25.38 5.24
CA ILE A 382 5.71 24.53 4.89
C ILE A 382 5.64 23.23 5.71
N HIS A 383 6.66 22.97 6.53
CA HIS A 383 6.73 21.85 7.46
C HIS A 383 5.54 21.88 8.41
N ASP A 384 4.97 20.72 8.70
CA ASP A 384 3.78 20.60 9.56
C ASP A 384 2.55 21.44 9.12
N THR A 385 2.52 21.94 7.87
CA THR A 385 1.33 22.59 7.31
C THR A 385 0.48 21.60 6.49
N TYR A 386 -0.68 22.06 6.03
CA TYR A 386 -1.50 21.33 5.07
C TYR A 386 -0.80 21.02 3.73
N TYR A 387 0.34 21.67 3.42
CA TYR A 387 1.10 21.37 2.21
C TYR A 387 1.68 19.95 2.27
N VAL A 388 2.23 19.55 3.42
CA VAL A 388 2.74 18.19 3.66
C VAL A 388 1.60 17.17 3.57
N VAL A 389 0.43 17.50 4.12
CA VAL A 389 -0.77 16.65 4.05
C VAL A 389 -1.17 16.45 2.60
N ALA A 390 -1.26 17.52 1.82
CA ALA A 390 -1.62 17.49 0.41
C ALA A 390 -0.63 16.66 -0.42
N HIS A 391 0.67 16.97 -0.31
CA HIS A 391 1.74 16.22 -0.97
C HIS A 391 1.63 14.72 -0.70
N PHE A 392 1.57 14.35 0.59
CA PHE A 392 1.56 12.95 0.98
C PHE A 392 0.32 12.21 0.48
N HIS A 393 -0.85 12.85 0.47
CA HIS A 393 -2.06 12.23 -0.10
C HIS A 393 -2.00 12.09 -1.62
N TYR A 394 -1.34 13.01 -2.34
CA TYR A 394 -1.07 12.86 -3.78
C TYR A 394 -0.18 11.65 -4.07
N VAL A 395 0.90 11.45 -3.32
CA VAL A 395 1.81 10.32 -3.57
C VAL A 395 1.33 9.00 -2.97
N LEU A 396 0.62 9.02 -1.84
CA LEU A 396 0.16 7.81 -1.17
C LEU A 396 -1.24 7.39 -1.62
N VAL A 397 -2.24 8.27 -1.56
CA VAL A 397 -3.62 7.90 -1.94
C VAL A 397 -3.73 7.79 -3.45
N ALA A 398 -3.43 8.85 -4.20
CA ALA A 398 -3.50 8.76 -5.65
C ALA A 398 -2.37 7.90 -6.25
N GLY A 399 -1.26 7.69 -5.53
CA GLY A 399 -0.28 6.67 -5.92
C GLY A 399 -0.78 5.25 -5.64
N SER A 400 -0.84 4.87 -4.37
CA SER A 400 -1.13 3.49 -3.99
C SER A 400 -2.56 3.06 -4.32
N LEU A 401 -3.56 3.88 -4.01
CA LEU A 401 -4.97 3.48 -4.18
C LEU A 401 -5.38 3.39 -5.65
N TYR A 402 -4.91 4.29 -6.52
CA TYR A 402 -5.24 4.21 -7.95
C TYR A 402 -4.55 3.04 -8.61
N ALA A 403 -3.31 2.74 -8.23
CA ALA A 403 -2.64 1.53 -8.70
C ALA A 403 -3.37 0.26 -8.20
N MET A 404 -3.88 0.27 -6.95
CA MET A 404 -4.71 -0.84 -6.45
C MET A 404 -6.04 -0.96 -7.20
N PHE A 405 -6.69 0.15 -7.55
CA PHE A 405 -7.88 0.09 -8.41
C PHE A 405 -7.53 -0.42 -9.81
N ALA A 406 -6.45 0.06 -10.43
CA ALA A 406 -5.96 -0.47 -11.69
C ALA A 406 -5.73 -1.98 -11.61
N GLY A 407 -5.07 -2.47 -10.54
CA GLY A 407 -4.83 -3.88 -10.29
C GLY A 407 -6.12 -4.66 -10.05
N PHE A 408 -7.07 -4.11 -9.28
CA PHE A 408 -8.37 -4.73 -9.05
C PHE A 408 -9.12 -4.90 -10.37
N TYR A 409 -9.30 -3.84 -11.16
CA TYR A 409 -10.00 -3.95 -12.44
C TYR A 409 -9.25 -4.87 -13.41
N TYR A 410 -7.91 -4.87 -13.38
CA TYR A 410 -7.12 -5.73 -14.25
C TYR A 410 -7.26 -7.22 -13.91
N TRP A 411 -7.19 -7.60 -12.63
CA TRP A 411 -7.14 -9.00 -12.21
C TRP A 411 -8.43 -9.56 -11.61
N SER A 412 -9.41 -8.74 -11.23
CA SER A 412 -10.69 -9.22 -10.67
C SER A 412 -11.46 -10.19 -11.59
N PRO A 413 -11.39 -10.12 -12.94
CA PRO A 413 -11.96 -11.17 -13.79
C PRO A 413 -11.30 -12.54 -13.57
N LYS A 414 -9.99 -12.57 -13.26
CA LYS A 414 -9.27 -13.81 -12.94
C LYS A 414 -9.69 -14.38 -11.59
N TRP A 415 -9.95 -13.52 -10.60
CA TRP A 415 -10.32 -13.94 -9.25
C TRP A 415 -11.77 -14.42 -9.16
N THR A 416 -12.68 -13.69 -9.81
CA THR A 416 -14.13 -13.91 -9.68
C THR A 416 -14.73 -14.71 -10.83
N GLY A 417 -14.03 -14.81 -11.97
CA GLY A 417 -14.56 -15.45 -13.18
C GLY A 417 -15.60 -14.62 -13.93
N HIS A 418 -15.81 -13.36 -13.56
CA HIS A 418 -16.82 -12.49 -14.14
C HIS A 418 -16.21 -11.12 -14.51
N MET A 419 -16.69 -10.53 -15.60
CA MET A 419 -16.33 -9.17 -16.00
C MET A 419 -17.17 -8.16 -15.22
N TYR A 420 -16.55 -7.06 -14.79
CA TYR A 420 -17.28 -5.91 -14.28
C TYR A 420 -17.91 -5.11 -15.43
N ASN A 421 -18.85 -4.23 -15.09
CA ASN A 421 -19.41 -3.29 -16.06
C ASN A 421 -18.45 -2.10 -16.28
N GLU A 422 -17.94 -1.95 -17.51
CA GLU A 422 -17.00 -0.87 -17.87
C GLU A 422 -17.57 0.53 -17.64
N THR A 423 -18.85 0.78 -17.92
CA THR A 423 -19.46 2.10 -17.66
C THR A 423 -19.40 2.43 -16.17
N ARG A 424 -19.69 1.47 -15.29
CA ARG A 424 -19.59 1.66 -13.84
C ARG A 424 -18.16 1.91 -13.40
N GLY A 425 -17.21 1.16 -13.96
CA GLY A 425 -15.77 1.35 -13.72
C GLY A 425 -15.29 2.76 -14.11
N LYS A 426 -15.72 3.27 -15.27
CA LYS A 426 -15.43 4.63 -15.74
C LYS A 426 -16.06 5.71 -14.87
N ILE A 427 -17.29 5.49 -14.39
CA ILE A 427 -17.93 6.39 -13.40
C ILE A 427 -17.09 6.44 -12.12
N HIS A 428 -16.68 5.27 -11.60
CA HIS A 428 -15.83 5.21 -10.41
C HIS A 428 -14.52 5.97 -10.64
N PHE A 429 -13.86 5.79 -11.79
CA PHE A 429 -12.64 6.50 -12.14
C PHE A 429 -12.82 8.02 -12.13
N TRP A 430 -13.74 8.56 -12.92
CA TRP A 430 -13.90 10.01 -13.06
C TRP A 430 -14.38 10.66 -11.78
N TRP A 431 -15.30 10.01 -11.06
CA TRP A 431 -15.75 10.48 -9.76
C TRP A 431 -14.59 10.53 -8.77
N SER A 432 -13.83 9.43 -8.62
CA SER A 432 -12.67 9.39 -7.73
C SER A 432 -11.60 10.43 -8.12
N LEU A 433 -11.32 10.63 -9.42
CA LEU A 433 -10.33 11.60 -9.90
C LEU A 433 -10.69 13.04 -9.57
N ILE A 434 -11.92 13.42 -9.86
CA ILE A 434 -12.39 14.79 -9.64
C ILE A 434 -12.48 15.04 -8.13
N ALA A 435 -13.12 14.15 -7.37
CA ALA A 435 -13.30 14.32 -5.93
C ALA A 435 -11.95 14.33 -5.18
N PHE A 436 -11.00 13.49 -5.58
CA PHE A 436 -9.65 13.48 -5.02
C PHE A 436 -8.97 14.84 -5.18
N ASN A 437 -8.97 15.41 -6.39
CA ASN A 437 -8.32 16.70 -6.63
C ASN A 437 -9.06 17.84 -5.92
N ILE A 438 -10.39 17.84 -5.87
CA ILE A 438 -11.17 18.82 -5.10
C ILE A 438 -10.83 18.73 -3.60
N THR A 439 -10.56 17.53 -3.08
CA THR A 439 -10.16 17.34 -1.68
C THR A 439 -8.79 17.91 -1.40
N PHE A 440 -7.76 17.43 -2.13
CA PHE A 440 -6.37 17.60 -1.72
C PHE A 440 -5.64 18.72 -2.47
N PHE A 441 -6.08 19.13 -3.65
CA PHE A 441 -5.44 20.24 -4.37
C PHE A 441 -5.53 21.55 -3.56
N PRO A 442 -6.71 21.94 -3.02
CA PRO A 442 -6.84 23.15 -2.20
C PRO A 442 -5.96 23.15 -0.95
N MET A 443 -5.64 21.96 -0.41
CA MET A 443 -4.79 21.83 0.76
C MET A 443 -3.35 22.33 0.53
N HIS A 444 -2.85 22.33 -0.72
CA HIS A 444 -1.57 22.99 -1.02
C HIS A 444 -1.64 24.49 -0.76
N PHE A 445 -2.74 25.15 -1.15
CA PHE A 445 -2.94 26.58 -0.89
C PHE A 445 -3.14 26.87 0.59
N LEU A 446 -3.88 26.01 1.31
CA LEU A 446 -3.99 26.09 2.77
C LEU A 446 -2.61 26.03 3.44
N GLY A 447 -1.76 25.10 3.00
CA GLY A 447 -0.40 24.96 3.50
C GLY A 447 0.49 26.16 3.21
N LEU A 448 0.46 26.67 1.97
CA LEU A 448 1.21 27.87 1.57
C LEU A 448 0.72 29.14 2.30
N ALA A 449 -0.57 29.19 2.65
CA ALA A 449 -1.14 30.26 3.47
C ALA A 449 -0.85 30.09 4.98
N GLY A 450 -0.12 29.04 5.37
CA GLY A 450 0.34 28.82 6.75
C GLY A 450 -0.64 28.05 7.65
N MET A 451 -1.63 27.33 7.10
CA MET A 451 -2.53 26.50 7.92
C MET A 451 -1.79 25.27 8.47
N PRO A 452 -1.62 25.13 9.80
CA PRO A 452 -0.98 23.97 10.39
C PRO A 452 -1.85 22.71 10.26
N ARG A 453 -1.21 21.53 10.20
CA ARG A 453 -1.91 20.24 10.26
C ARG A 453 -2.24 19.86 11.71
N ARG A 454 -3.18 18.92 11.90
CA ARG A 454 -3.62 18.40 13.22
C ARG A 454 -4.28 19.47 14.12
N TYR A 455 -4.97 20.43 13.52
CA TYR A 455 -5.76 21.43 14.25
C TYR A 455 -7.24 21.10 14.11
N ALA A 456 -7.94 21.03 15.24
CA ALA A 456 -9.38 20.77 15.31
C ALA A 456 -10.24 22.00 14.95
N ASP A 457 -9.64 23.19 14.99
CA ASP A 457 -10.28 24.46 14.65
C ASP A 457 -9.27 25.38 13.91
N TYR A 458 -9.77 26.32 13.12
CA TYR A 458 -8.98 27.23 12.30
C TYR A 458 -9.66 28.61 12.10
N PRO A 459 -8.88 29.68 11.86
CA PRO A 459 -9.43 31.02 11.60
C PRO A 459 -10.19 31.15 10.27
N MET A 460 -11.09 32.13 10.18
CA MET A 460 -11.91 32.44 9.00
C MET A 460 -11.15 32.53 7.66
N GLN A 461 -9.88 32.95 7.68
CA GLN A 461 -9.06 33.08 6.47
C GLN A 461 -8.86 31.75 5.70
N PHE A 462 -9.06 30.60 6.35
CA PHE A 462 -8.92 29.27 5.74
C PHE A 462 -10.26 28.61 5.38
N ALA A 463 -11.40 29.27 5.63
CA ALA A 463 -12.73 28.69 5.52
C ALA A 463 -13.07 28.17 4.12
N ASP A 464 -12.86 28.98 3.08
CA ASP A 464 -13.28 28.64 1.72
C ASP A 464 -12.61 27.35 1.22
N PHE A 465 -11.28 27.25 1.36
CA PHE A 465 -10.55 26.06 0.92
C PHE A 465 -10.81 24.84 1.81
N ASN A 466 -11.07 25.00 3.12
CA ASN A 466 -11.48 23.87 3.96
C ASN A 466 -12.86 23.35 3.60
N ALA A 467 -13.82 24.25 3.31
CA ALA A 467 -15.16 23.86 2.85
C ALA A 467 -15.08 23.09 1.53
N VAL A 468 -14.33 23.59 0.54
CA VAL A 468 -14.10 22.90 -0.74
C VAL A 468 -13.44 21.54 -0.53
N ALA A 469 -12.36 21.48 0.26
CA ALA A 469 -11.67 20.24 0.57
C ALA A 469 -12.59 19.21 1.24
N SER A 470 -13.50 19.67 2.10
CA SER A 470 -14.45 18.81 2.81
C SER A 470 -15.54 18.27 1.88
N VAL A 471 -16.10 19.10 0.98
CA VAL A 471 -17.02 18.63 -0.08
C VAL A 471 -16.35 17.58 -0.96
N GLY A 472 -15.10 17.83 -1.37
CA GLY A 472 -14.28 16.85 -2.08
C GLY A 472 -14.13 15.55 -1.29
N GLY A 473 -13.84 15.66 0.00
CA GLY A 473 -13.62 14.51 0.88
C GLY A 473 -14.86 13.61 0.97
N PHE A 474 -16.04 14.21 1.20
CA PHE A 474 -17.31 13.47 1.19
C PHE A 474 -17.59 12.83 -0.16
N ALA A 475 -17.40 13.57 -1.26
CA ALA A 475 -17.59 13.03 -2.60
C ALA A 475 -16.63 11.85 -2.87
N PHE A 476 -15.38 11.93 -2.41
CA PHE A 476 -14.39 10.87 -2.58
C PHE A 476 -14.73 9.62 -1.77
N GLY A 477 -15.19 9.79 -0.52
CA GLY A 477 -15.67 8.69 0.32
C GLY A 477 -16.86 7.97 -0.31
N LEU A 478 -17.83 8.72 -0.85
CA LEU A 478 -18.99 8.16 -1.55
C LEU A 478 -18.59 7.42 -2.84
N ALA A 479 -17.56 7.87 -3.56
CA ALA A 479 -17.04 7.14 -4.72
C ALA A 479 -16.52 5.74 -4.33
N GLN A 480 -15.94 5.59 -3.14
CA GLN A 480 -15.45 4.28 -2.66
C GLN A 480 -16.60 3.37 -2.21
N ALA A 481 -17.64 3.93 -1.60
CA ALA A 481 -18.88 3.19 -1.33
C ALA A 481 -19.53 2.72 -2.65
N TYR A 482 -19.57 3.59 -3.66
CA TYR A 482 -20.06 3.24 -5.00
C TYR A 482 -19.26 2.09 -5.61
N PHE A 483 -17.93 2.15 -5.55
CA PHE A 483 -17.05 1.06 -6.00
C PHE A 483 -17.42 -0.27 -5.36
N PHE A 484 -17.65 -0.30 -4.04
CA PHE A 484 -18.02 -1.54 -3.37
C PHE A 484 -19.37 -2.08 -3.82
N PHE A 485 -20.43 -1.28 -3.69
CA PHE A 485 -21.80 -1.77 -3.88
C PHE A 485 -22.15 -2.04 -5.35
N PHE A 486 -21.58 -1.28 -6.29
CA PHE A 486 -21.96 -1.37 -7.70
C PHE A 486 -20.96 -2.14 -8.56
N ILE A 487 -19.77 -2.46 -8.05
CA ILE A 487 -18.70 -3.13 -8.78
C ILE A 487 -18.22 -4.37 -8.03
N VAL A 488 -17.60 -4.20 -6.85
CA VAL A 488 -17.00 -5.33 -6.11
C VAL A 488 -18.05 -6.37 -5.71
N LEU A 489 -19.12 -5.96 -5.04
CA LEU A 489 -20.14 -6.86 -4.52
C LEU A 489 -20.85 -7.65 -5.64
N PRO A 490 -21.32 -7.03 -6.75
CA PRO A 490 -21.87 -7.77 -7.89
C PRO A 490 -20.91 -8.82 -8.46
N MET A 491 -19.62 -8.49 -8.63
CA MET A 491 -18.63 -9.46 -9.12
C MET A 491 -18.44 -10.63 -8.15
N MET A 492 -18.36 -10.36 -6.84
CA MET A 492 -18.27 -11.41 -5.82
C MET A 492 -19.50 -12.32 -5.79
N MET A 493 -20.67 -11.78 -6.15
CA MET A 493 -21.91 -12.54 -6.29
C MET A 493 -22.04 -13.28 -7.63
N GLY A 494 -21.02 -13.23 -8.49
CA GLY A 494 -21.04 -13.86 -9.82
C GLY A 494 -21.98 -13.17 -10.81
N LYS A 495 -22.23 -11.87 -10.65
CA LYS A 495 -23.02 -11.06 -11.59
C LYS A 495 -22.08 -10.41 -12.62
N GLY A 496 -22.38 -10.60 -13.89
CA GLY A 496 -21.61 -10.06 -15.01
C GLY A 496 -21.47 -11.11 -16.11
N GLU A 497 -20.84 -10.72 -17.22
CA GLU A 497 -20.47 -11.67 -18.26
C GLU A 497 -19.36 -12.59 -17.75
N LYS A 498 -19.35 -13.86 -18.19
CA LYS A 498 -18.28 -14.79 -17.83
C LYS A 498 -16.95 -14.27 -18.39
N ALA A 499 -15.95 -14.16 -17.52
CA ALA A 499 -14.63 -13.72 -17.92
C ALA A 499 -13.97 -14.82 -18.77
N PRO A 500 -13.45 -14.50 -19.96
CA PRO A 500 -12.60 -15.42 -20.68
C PRO A 500 -11.30 -15.67 -19.89
N GLN A 501 -10.56 -16.71 -20.28
CA GLN A 501 -9.24 -16.99 -19.70
C GLN A 501 -8.30 -15.79 -19.80
N LYS A 502 -8.30 -15.11 -20.95
CA LYS A 502 -7.53 -13.90 -21.23
C LYS A 502 -8.50 -12.77 -21.64
N PRO A 503 -8.95 -11.92 -20.71
CA PRO A 503 -9.91 -10.84 -20.99
C PRO A 503 -9.31 -9.64 -21.71
N TRP A 504 -7.98 -9.48 -21.67
CA TRP A 504 -7.29 -8.32 -22.24
C TRP A 504 -6.36 -8.77 -23.37
N ASP A 505 -6.56 -8.28 -24.60
CA ASP A 505 -5.82 -8.77 -25.77
C ASP A 505 -4.30 -8.67 -25.63
N GLY A 506 -3.82 -7.56 -25.08
CA GLY A 506 -2.38 -7.31 -24.92
C GLY A 506 -1.78 -7.84 -23.62
N SER A 507 -2.55 -8.50 -22.74
CA SER A 507 -1.97 -9.06 -21.52
C SER A 507 -1.03 -10.22 -21.85
N GLU A 508 0.12 -10.23 -21.17
CA GLU A 508 1.12 -11.29 -21.21
C GLU A 508 1.40 -11.74 -19.77
N GLY A 509 1.83 -12.99 -19.59
CA GLY A 509 2.09 -13.56 -18.27
C GLY A 509 1.37 -14.89 -18.04
N LEU A 510 1.93 -15.69 -17.16
CA LEU A 510 1.46 -17.06 -16.87
C LEU A 510 0.09 -17.07 -16.19
N GLU A 511 -0.30 -15.98 -15.52
CA GLU A 511 -1.63 -15.83 -14.92
C GLU A 511 -2.76 -15.82 -15.96
N TRP A 512 -2.46 -15.53 -17.23
CA TRP A 512 -3.43 -15.50 -18.33
C TRP A 512 -3.47 -16.82 -19.11
N GLU A 513 -2.60 -17.77 -18.77
CA GLU A 513 -2.55 -19.12 -19.35
C GLU A 513 -3.41 -20.14 -18.56
N ILE A 514 -4.08 -19.68 -17.50
CA ILE A 514 -5.00 -20.49 -16.67
C ILE A 514 -6.47 -20.01 -16.81
N PRO A 515 -7.48 -20.85 -16.56
CA PRO A 515 -8.89 -20.46 -16.62
C PRO A 515 -9.30 -19.28 -15.73
N SER A 516 -10.48 -18.71 -15.99
CA SER A 516 -11.14 -17.69 -15.16
C SER A 516 -12.49 -18.25 -14.68
N PRO A 517 -12.76 -18.37 -13.36
CA PRO A 517 -11.86 -18.04 -12.26
C PRO A 517 -10.65 -18.97 -12.22
N ALA A 518 -9.56 -18.51 -11.61
CA ALA A 518 -8.36 -19.32 -11.42
C ALA A 518 -8.70 -20.61 -10.64
N PRO A 519 -8.26 -21.81 -11.10
CA PRO A 519 -8.46 -23.06 -10.37
C PRO A 519 -7.87 -23.01 -8.96
N PHE A 520 -8.41 -23.81 -8.03
CA PHE A 520 -7.96 -23.82 -6.64
C PHE A 520 -6.45 -24.15 -6.55
N HIS A 521 -6.00 -25.23 -7.17
CA HIS A 521 -4.57 -25.50 -7.36
C HIS A 521 -4.17 -25.16 -8.80
N THR A 522 -3.00 -24.53 -8.94
CA THR A 522 -2.41 -24.13 -10.22
C THR A 522 -0.98 -24.66 -10.27
N PHE A 523 -0.43 -24.93 -11.46
CA PHE A 523 1.00 -25.28 -11.63
C PHE A 523 1.55 -26.37 -10.68
N GLU A 524 0.77 -27.42 -10.36
CA GLU A 524 1.24 -28.54 -9.54
C GLU A 524 2.51 -29.18 -10.12
N THR A 525 2.55 -29.29 -11.45
CA THR A 525 3.78 -29.50 -12.20
C THR A 525 4.25 -28.16 -12.76
N PRO A 526 5.52 -27.76 -12.55
CA PRO A 526 6.05 -26.53 -13.10
C PRO A 526 5.90 -26.47 -14.63
N PRO A 527 5.34 -25.38 -15.19
CA PRO A 527 5.12 -25.28 -16.62
C PRO A 527 6.46 -25.16 -17.37
N LYS A 528 6.50 -25.70 -18.59
CA LYS A 528 7.59 -25.45 -19.53
C LYS A 528 7.37 -24.09 -20.17
N LEU A 529 8.39 -23.24 -20.14
CA LEU A 529 8.26 -21.84 -20.57
C LEU A 529 8.89 -21.61 -21.94
N ASN A 530 8.34 -20.64 -22.69
CA ASN A 530 9.00 -20.11 -23.88
C ASN A 530 10.29 -19.34 -23.52
N ALA A 531 11.09 -18.96 -24.53
CA ALA A 531 12.38 -18.31 -24.32
C ALA A 531 12.29 -16.99 -23.50
N SER A 532 11.20 -16.24 -23.64
CA SER A 532 10.94 -15.01 -22.89
C SER A 532 10.30 -15.22 -21.51
N ALA A 533 9.98 -16.47 -21.12
CA ALA A 533 9.30 -16.82 -19.86
C ALA A 533 7.95 -16.11 -19.64
N THR A 534 7.21 -15.87 -20.73
CA THR A 534 5.92 -15.15 -20.72
C THR A 534 4.73 -16.02 -21.10
N ARG A 535 4.99 -17.22 -21.67
CA ARG A 535 3.97 -18.18 -22.11
C ARG A 535 4.41 -19.61 -21.80
N ILE A 536 3.42 -20.48 -21.65
CA ILE A 536 3.61 -21.93 -21.50
C ILE A 536 3.78 -22.54 -22.89
N VAL A 537 4.68 -23.53 -23.03
CA VAL A 537 4.91 -24.27 -24.27
C VAL A 537 4.78 -25.77 -24.04
N GLY A 538 4.21 -26.46 -25.02
CA GLY A 538 3.79 -27.85 -24.92
C GLY A 538 2.31 -27.93 -24.59
#